data_AF-A0A966YYL5-F1
#
_entry.id   AF-A0A966YYL5-F1
#
_cell.length_a   1.000
_cell.length_b   1.000
_cell.length_c   1.000
_cell.angle_alpha   90.00
_cell.angle_beta   90.00
_cell.angle_gamma   90.00
#
_symmetry.space_group_name_H-M   'P 1'
#
loop_
_entity.id
_entity.type
_entity.pdbx_description
1 polymer ?
#
loop_
_entity_poly.entity_id
_entity_poly.type
_entity_poly.pdbx_seq_one_letter_code
_entity_poly.pdbx_strand_id
1 'polypeptide(L)'
;MTLADGALLIFLACVGLAQRTHETTPMMAQLMGLSIVMYGTIRGLDKPWQGGAWTGFGLVLLGLSSNWALTALIAIAIASAVFFCKVKLQVQWTLSSLAIAIVGIGIWPMLWQLFAVSPSAQELALQAWAQTPPMHRYIAWNSLQFMGVNFWAYAWPVWPLALVSLAHWVRHEDAGAWRAPHLCIPLGLLLAGLVYVLFRVNANEHDLIILIPPMAILAAFSLPILRRSVISFIDWFAMLSFTIIAVAIWLIWFAKTTGIPASTANNVARYIPGFEVQFSWITLVIALGITFLWLWVVQWRTSRAPKVIWRCLIISASGTTLMWVLLMTLWLPTINYAKTYRFVAERLVQAAPANATCIDTSNLGPAQLASFSYFTRLPLADNPTCPYVLTHNASTASAFSALHDKKLKLLWEDRRAADRDERLRLYEVIPE
;
A
#
# COMPACT_ATOMS: atom_id res chain seq x y z
N MET A 1 -8.95 23.65 -16.18
CA MET A 1 -8.79 22.43 -15.38
C MET A 1 -9.83 22.49 -14.26
N THR A 2 -10.61 21.43 -14.11
CA THR A 2 -11.69 21.32 -13.12
C THR A 2 -11.13 20.90 -11.75
N LEU A 3 -11.92 21.04 -10.67
CA LEU A 3 -11.56 20.50 -9.35
C LEU A 3 -11.30 18.99 -9.39
N ALA A 4 -11.97 18.27 -10.31
CA ALA A 4 -11.79 16.83 -10.50
C ALA A 4 -10.38 16.48 -11.00
N ASP A 5 -9.88 17.21 -12.00
CA ASP A 5 -8.51 17.04 -12.48
C ASP A 5 -7.50 17.33 -11.34
N GLY A 6 -7.80 18.32 -10.49
CA GLY A 6 -6.99 18.64 -9.32
C GLY A 6 -6.91 17.50 -8.32
N ALA A 7 -8.05 16.88 -7.99
CA ALA A 7 -8.12 15.71 -7.12
C ALA A 7 -7.31 14.52 -7.69
N LEU A 8 -7.42 14.27 -9.00
CA LEU A 8 -6.65 13.21 -9.67
C LEU A 8 -5.15 13.46 -9.60
N LEU A 9 -4.68 14.69 -9.87
CA LEU A 9 -3.26 15.01 -9.79
C LEU A 9 -2.73 14.96 -8.35
N ILE A 10 -3.51 15.39 -7.35
CA ILE A 10 -3.14 15.25 -5.94
C ILE A 10 -3.02 13.77 -5.57
N PHE A 11 -3.96 12.94 -6.03
CA PHE A 11 -3.92 11.50 -5.84
C PHE A 11 -2.64 10.91 -6.45
N LEU A 12 -2.33 11.20 -7.71
CA LEU A 12 -1.12 10.72 -8.39
C LEU A 12 0.19 11.22 -7.75
N ALA A 13 0.18 12.40 -7.14
CA ALA A 13 1.36 12.96 -6.48
C ALA A 13 1.71 12.24 -5.16
N CYS A 14 0.82 11.41 -4.61
CA CYS A 14 1.01 10.74 -3.33
C CYS A 14 2.15 9.70 -3.38
N VAL A 15 3.21 9.93 -2.61
CA VAL A 15 4.41 9.08 -2.61
C VAL A 15 4.09 7.66 -2.14
N GLY A 16 3.24 7.51 -1.12
CA GLY A 16 2.86 6.21 -0.56
C GLY A 16 2.12 5.28 -1.53
N LEU A 17 1.51 5.83 -2.59
CA LEU A 17 0.84 5.03 -3.60
C LEU A 17 1.83 4.32 -4.52
N ALA A 18 3.01 4.90 -4.77
CA ALA A 18 3.91 4.45 -5.84
C ALA A 18 4.24 2.95 -5.73
N GLN A 19 4.66 2.49 -4.56
CA GLN A 19 4.94 1.07 -4.36
C GLN A 19 3.68 0.22 -4.29
N ARG A 20 2.70 0.59 -3.44
CA ARG A 20 1.54 -0.26 -3.15
C ARG A 20 0.63 -0.47 -4.35
N THR A 21 0.57 0.51 -5.26
CA THR A 21 -0.23 0.38 -6.50
C THR A 21 0.38 -0.52 -7.56
N HIS A 22 1.66 -0.87 -7.41
CA HIS A 22 2.39 -1.75 -8.31
C HIS A 22 2.73 -3.10 -7.68
N GLU A 23 2.17 -3.41 -6.51
CA GLU A 23 2.25 -4.72 -5.88
C GLU A 23 1.01 -5.54 -6.22
N THR A 24 1.19 -6.84 -6.49
CA THR A 24 0.08 -7.79 -6.76
C THR A 24 -0.63 -8.16 -5.45
N THR A 25 -1.40 -7.21 -4.92
CA THR A 25 -2.11 -7.33 -3.64
C THR A 25 -3.60 -7.05 -3.82
N PRO A 26 -4.46 -7.56 -2.92
CA PRO A 26 -5.90 -7.24 -2.97
C PRO A 26 -6.19 -5.75 -2.71
N MET A 27 -5.24 -4.95 -2.23
CA MET A 27 -5.43 -3.54 -1.93
C MET A 27 -5.83 -2.69 -3.13
N MET A 28 -5.44 -3.08 -4.35
CA MET A 28 -5.90 -2.38 -5.56
C MET A 28 -7.40 -2.53 -5.77
N ALA A 29 -7.94 -3.72 -5.51
CA ALA A 29 -9.38 -3.95 -5.55
C ALA A 29 -10.09 -3.17 -4.43
N GLN A 30 -9.47 -3.05 -3.25
CA GLN A 30 -10.01 -2.26 -2.13
C GLN A 30 -10.04 -0.76 -2.47
N LEU A 31 -8.95 -0.23 -3.03
CA LEU A 31 -8.83 1.14 -3.50
C LEU A 31 -9.88 1.44 -4.57
N MET A 32 -10.02 0.54 -5.56
CA MET A 32 -11.05 0.65 -6.60
C MET A 32 -12.46 0.63 -6.01
N GLY A 33 -12.73 -0.31 -5.10
CA GLY A 33 -14.02 -0.43 -4.42
C GLY A 33 -14.38 0.83 -3.65
N LEU A 34 -13.44 1.41 -2.90
CA LEU A 34 -13.63 2.68 -2.18
C LEU A 34 -13.89 3.85 -3.13
N SER A 35 -13.11 3.99 -4.21
CA SER A 35 -13.34 5.04 -5.22
C SER A 35 -14.70 4.92 -5.89
N ILE A 36 -15.14 3.69 -6.21
CA ILE A 36 -16.45 3.41 -6.78
C ILE A 36 -17.57 3.72 -5.78
N VAL A 37 -17.39 3.35 -4.50
CA VAL A 37 -18.31 3.73 -3.42
C VAL A 37 -18.49 5.24 -3.35
N MET A 38 -17.39 6.00 -3.38
CA MET A 38 -17.42 7.46 -3.34
C MET A 38 -18.18 8.03 -4.54
N TYR A 39 -17.82 7.57 -5.75
CA TYR A 39 -18.47 7.98 -6.98
C TYR A 39 -19.98 7.66 -6.97
N GLY A 40 -20.35 6.43 -6.60
CA GLY A 40 -21.74 5.98 -6.54
C GLY A 40 -22.58 6.77 -5.53
N THR A 41 -22.00 7.10 -4.37
CA THR A 41 -22.69 7.86 -3.33
C THR A 41 -22.99 9.28 -3.78
N ILE A 42 -22.03 9.96 -4.43
CA ILE A 42 -22.25 11.30 -5.00
C ILE A 42 -23.21 11.23 -6.19
N ARG A 43 -23.04 10.26 -7.09
CA ARG A 43 -23.93 10.06 -8.25
C ARG A 43 -25.37 9.76 -7.83
N GLY A 44 -25.56 9.16 -6.65
CA GLY A 44 -26.86 8.86 -6.07
C GLY A 44 -27.70 10.09 -5.74
N LEU A 45 -27.07 11.26 -5.59
CA LEU A 45 -27.76 12.53 -5.33
C LEU A 45 -28.59 12.96 -6.55
N ASP A 46 -28.07 12.76 -7.76
CA ASP A 46 -28.74 13.15 -9.00
C ASP A 46 -29.45 11.96 -9.68
N LYS A 47 -28.84 10.77 -9.63
CA LYS A 47 -29.32 9.56 -10.29
C LYS A 47 -29.34 8.38 -9.30
N PRO A 48 -30.41 8.20 -8.52
CA PRO A 48 -30.41 7.31 -7.35
C PRO A 48 -30.18 5.83 -7.71
N TRP A 49 -30.81 5.32 -8.78
CA TRP A 49 -30.60 3.94 -9.25
C TRP A 49 -29.17 3.69 -9.73
N GLN A 50 -28.63 4.61 -10.55
CA GLN A 50 -27.27 4.46 -11.06
C GLN A 50 -26.24 4.60 -9.94
N GLY A 51 -26.42 5.60 -9.07
CA GLY A 51 -25.53 5.83 -7.94
C GLY A 51 -25.53 4.67 -6.96
N GLY A 52 -26.71 4.15 -6.62
CA GLY A 52 -26.82 3.03 -5.69
C GLY A 52 -26.24 1.76 -6.29
N ALA A 53 -26.41 1.53 -7.59
CA ALA A 53 -25.75 0.43 -8.28
C ALA A 53 -24.21 0.50 -8.22
N TRP A 54 -23.63 1.67 -8.46
CA TRP A 54 -22.19 1.88 -8.31
C TRP A 54 -21.75 1.71 -6.85
N THR A 55 -22.46 2.29 -5.88
CA THR A 55 -22.13 2.10 -4.45
C THR A 55 -22.15 0.62 -4.07
N GLY A 56 -23.21 -0.11 -4.47
CA GLY A 56 -23.33 -1.53 -4.23
C GLY A 56 -22.17 -2.31 -4.85
N PHE A 57 -21.81 -2.03 -6.10
CA PHE A 57 -20.68 -2.67 -6.77
C PHE A 57 -19.34 -2.40 -6.06
N GLY A 58 -19.12 -1.17 -5.59
CA GLY A 58 -17.95 -0.83 -4.78
C GLY A 58 -17.91 -1.58 -3.45
N LEU A 59 -19.06 -1.78 -2.79
CA LEU A 59 -19.18 -2.60 -1.58
C LEU A 59 -18.94 -4.10 -1.85
N VAL A 60 -19.32 -4.63 -3.02
CA VAL A 60 -18.98 -6.00 -3.43
C VAL A 60 -17.46 -6.16 -3.53
N LEU A 61 -16.79 -5.23 -4.21
CA LEU A 61 -15.33 -5.26 -4.34
C LEU A 61 -14.64 -5.18 -2.99
N LEU A 62 -15.08 -4.28 -2.11
CA LEU A 62 -14.56 -4.19 -0.75
C LEU A 62 -14.84 -5.47 0.05
N GLY A 63 -16.06 -5.99 0.00
CA GLY A 63 -16.47 -7.19 0.73
C GLY A 63 -15.67 -8.42 0.33
N LEU A 64 -15.39 -8.60 -0.96
CA LEU A 64 -14.67 -9.78 -1.47
C LEU A 64 -13.14 -9.62 -1.43
N SER A 65 -12.60 -8.39 -1.43
CA SER A 65 -11.14 -8.15 -1.42
C SER A 65 -10.57 -7.75 -0.06
N SER A 66 -11.42 -7.36 0.89
CA SER A 66 -11.02 -6.97 2.24
C SER A 66 -11.67 -7.83 3.31
N ASN A 67 -11.32 -7.57 4.57
CA ASN A 67 -12.02 -8.12 5.71
C ASN A 67 -13.36 -7.42 5.94
N TRP A 68 -14.26 -8.14 6.61
CA TRP A 68 -15.58 -7.64 6.97
C TRP A 68 -15.57 -6.37 7.81
N ALA A 69 -14.58 -6.19 8.68
CA ALA A 69 -14.49 -5.01 9.53
C ALA A 69 -14.32 -3.72 8.71
N LEU A 70 -13.44 -3.71 7.71
CA LEU A 70 -13.28 -2.57 6.81
C LEU A 70 -14.57 -2.31 6.01
N THR A 71 -15.15 -3.35 5.41
CA THR A 71 -16.37 -3.22 4.60
C THR A 71 -17.54 -2.68 5.42
N ALA A 72 -17.73 -3.18 6.65
CA ALA A 72 -18.75 -2.71 7.57
C ALA A 72 -18.51 -1.25 8.00
N LEU A 73 -17.27 -0.88 8.34
CA LEU A 73 -16.94 0.51 8.69
C LEU A 73 -17.22 1.48 7.54
N ILE A 74 -16.88 1.11 6.31
CA ILE A 74 -17.19 1.91 5.13
C ILE A 74 -18.70 2.00 4.92
N ALA A 75 -19.46 0.90 5.03
CA ALA A 75 -20.91 0.92 4.91
C ALA A 75 -21.57 1.81 5.99
N ILE A 76 -21.12 1.73 7.24
CA ILE A 76 -21.57 2.58 8.35
C ILE A 76 -21.20 4.05 8.09
N ALA A 77 -20.01 4.33 7.59
CA ALA A 77 -19.59 5.68 7.23
C ALA A 77 -20.44 6.29 6.13
N ILE A 78 -20.80 5.52 5.10
CA ILE A 78 -21.73 6.01 4.08
C ILE A 78 -23.10 6.27 4.71
N ALA A 79 -23.66 5.30 5.46
CA ALA A 79 -24.99 5.43 6.08
C ALA A 79 -25.07 6.66 7.02
N SER A 80 -24.05 6.87 7.84
CA SER A 80 -23.93 8.05 8.71
C SER A 80 -23.73 9.34 7.90
N ALA A 81 -22.89 9.33 6.86
CA ALA A 81 -22.75 10.49 5.97
C ALA A 81 -24.09 10.85 5.30
N VAL A 82 -24.89 9.86 4.87
CA VAL A 82 -26.24 10.09 4.34
C VAL A 82 -27.15 10.74 5.40
N PHE A 83 -27.05 10.29 6.65
CA PHE A 83 -27.85 10.80 7.76
C PHE A 83 -27.50 12.26 8.12
N PHE A 84 -26.22 12.60 8.15
CA PHE A 84 -25.73 13.94 8.51
C PHE A 84 -25.68 14.94 7.35
N CYS A 85 -25.68 14.46 6.10
CA CYS A 85 -25.73 15.31 4.91
C CYS A 85 -27.02 16.15 4.88
N LYS A 86 -26.89 17.40 4.42
CA LYS A 86 -28.05 18.28 4.19
C LYS A 86 -28.95 17.74 3.06
N VAL A 87 -28.34 17.09 2.07
CA VAL A 87 -29.05 16.45 0.95
C VAL A 87 -29.20 14.98 1.27
N LYS A 88 -30.45 14.52 1.42
CA LYS A 88 -30.75 13.12 1.70
C LYS A 88 -30.76 12.30 0.40
N LEU A 89 -30.14 11.14 0.44
CA LEU A 89 -30.25 10.16 -0.64
C LEU A 89 -31.64 9.53 -0.64
N GLN A 90 -32.14 9.24 -1.84
CA GLN A 90 -33.48 8.66 -2.01
C GLN A 90 -33.48 7.15 -1.71
N VAL A 91 -34.64 6.59 -1.38
CA VAL A 91 -34.81 5.16 -1.04
C VAL A 91 -34.37 4.24 -2.20
N GLN A 92 -34.49 4.68 -3.46
CA GLN A 92 -34.03 3.91 -4.61
C GLN A 92 -32.52 3.68 -4.59
N TRP A 93 -31.73 4.61 -4.03
CA TRP A 93 -30.29 4.44 -3.87
C TRP A 93 -29.95 3.39 -2.81
N THR A 94 -30.65 3.39 -1.67
CA THR A 94 -30.44 2.38 -0.61
C THR A 94 -30.85 0.99 -1.09
N LEU A 95 -31.98 0.86 -1.78
CA LEU A 95 -32.45 -0.42 -2.33
C LEU A 95 -31.49 -0.98 -3.37
N SER A 96 -31.07 -0.17 -4.34
CA SER A 96 -30.16 -0.65 -5.39
C SER A 96 -28.76 -0.99 -4.88
N SER A 97 -28.23 -0.21 -3.93
CA SER A 97 -26.93 -0.51 -3.29
C SER A 97 -26.96 -1.79 -2.48
N LEU A 98 -27.99 -1.99 -1.65
CA LEU A 98 -28.16 -3.22 -0.86
C LEU A 98 -28.39 -4.44 -1.75
N ALA A 99 -29.25 -4.32 -2.76
CA ALA A 99 -29.51 -5.41 -3.69
C ALA A 99 -28.23 -5.86 -4.40
N ILE A 100 -27.44 -4.92 -4.94
CA ILE A 100 -26.19 -5.27 -5.64
C ILE A 100 -25.13 -5.77 -4.67
N ALA A 101 -25.00 -5.20 -3.47
CA ALA A 101 -24.05 -5.68 -2.47
C ALA A 101 -24.35 -7.12 -2.02
N ILE A 102 -25.61 -7.41 -1.67
CA ILE A 102 -26.03 -8.73 -1.20
C ILE A 102 -25.88 -9.77 -2.30
N VAL A 103 -26.41 -9.46 -3.50
CA VAL A 103 -26.32 -10.39 -4.65
C VAL A 103 -24.86 -10.60 -5.04
N GLY A 104 -24.07 -9.53 -5.17
CA GLY A 104 -22.68 -9.63 -5.62
C GLY A 104 -21.77 -10.39 -4.66
N ILE A 105 -21.90 -10.16 -3.35
CA ILE A 105 -21.15 -10.93 -2.34
C ILE A 105 -21.67 -12.37 -2.28
N GLY A 106 -22.99 -12.58 -2.37
CA GLY A 106 -23.63 -13.91 -2.32
C GLY A 106 -23.36 -14.79 -3.54
N ILE A 107 -23.01 -14.22 -4.69
CA ILE A 107 -22.63 -14.98 -5.89
C ILE A 107 -21.38 -15.84 -5.62
N TRP A 108 -20.40 -15.33 -4.88
CA TRP A 108 -19.13 -16.05 -4.64
C TRP A 108 -19.33 -17.45 -4.00
N PRO A 109 -20.04 -17.62 -2.87
CA PRO A 109 -20.32 -18.95 -2.32
C PRO A 109 -21.29 -19.76 -3.19
N MET A 110 -22.19 -19.12 -3.94
CA MET A 110 -23.08 -19.82 -4.88
C MET A 110 -22.28 -20.51 -6.02
N LEU A 111 -21.22 -19.86 -6.51
CA LEU A 111 -20.34 -20.44 -7.53
C LEU A 111 -19.65 -21.72 -7.03
N TRP A 112 -19.37 -21.86 -5.73
CA TRP A 112 -18.77 -23.09 -5.20
C TRP A 112 -19.66 -24.32 -5.38
N GLN A 113 -20.97 -24.14 -5.27
CA GLN A 113 -21.94 -25.21 -5.53
C GLN A 113 -21.97 -25.59 -7.01
N LEU A 114 -21.88 -24.60 -7.90
CA LEU A 114 -21.84 -24.82 -9.35
C LEU A 114 -20.55 -25.53 -9.82
N PHE A 115 -19.41 -25.23 -9.20
CA PHE A 115 -18.11 -25.82 -9.55
C PHE A 115 -17.70 -27.00 -8.66
N ALA A 116 -18.60 -27.51 -7.81
CA ALA A 116 -18.36 -28.67 -6.93
C ALA A 116 -17.07 -28.56 -6.10
N VAL A 117 -16.78 -27.38 -5.54
CA VAL A 117 -15.61 -27.15 -4.67
C VAL A 117 -15.73 -28.03 -3.42
N SER A 118 -14.63 -28.66 -2.98
CA SER A 118 -14.65 -29.57 -1.82
C SER A 118 -15.12 -28.86 -0.54
N PRO A 119 -15.85 -29.55 0.38
CA PRO A 119 -16.32 -28.93 1.63
C PRO A 119 -15.19 -28.36 2.49
N SER A 120 -14.04 -29.04 2.53
CA SER A 120 -12.85 -28.57 3.25
C SER A 120 -12.28 -27.27 2.69
N ALA A 121 -12.27 -27.10 1.36
CA ALA A 121 -11.81 -25.88 0.73
C ALA A 121 -12.80 -24.71 0.95
N GLN A 122 -14.12 -25.01 0.96
CA GLN A 122 -15.14 -24.01 1.28
C GLN A 122 -14.98 -23.51 2.73
N GLU A 123 -14.81 -24.43 3.68
CA GLU A 123 -14.61 -24.06 5.09
C GLU A 123 -13.34 -23.24 5.27
N LEU A 124 -12.22 -23.66 4.68
CA LEU A 124 -10.97 -22.89 4.74
C LEU A 124 -11.12 -21.49 4.13
N ALA A 125 -11.80 -21.37 2.99
CA ALA A 125 -12.03 -20.08 2.33
C ALA A 125 -12.94 -19.17 3.17
N LEU A 126 -14.01 -19.70 3.76
CA LEU A 126 -14.89 -18.95 4.65
C LEU A 126 -14.20 -18.53 5.94
N GLN A 127 -13.42 -19.42 6.55
CA GLN A 127 -12.63 -19.09 7.73
C GLN A 127 -11.62 -17.99 7.41
N ALA A 128 -10.86 -18.12 6.30
CA ALA A 128 -9.90 -17.12 5.88
C ALA A 128 -10.55 -15.76 5.58
N TRP A 129 -11.74 -15.75 4.97
CA TRP A 129 -12.48 -14.52 4.67
C TRP A 129 -13.13 -13.90 5.92
N ALA A 130 -13.62 -14.72 6.84
CA ALA A 130 -14.20 -14.30 8.11
C ALA A 130 -13.14 -13.79 9.10
N GLN A 131 -11.88 -14.19 8.94
CA GLN A 131 -10.78 -13.73 9.78
C GLN A 131 -10.61 -12.22 9.65
N THR A 132 -10.93 -11.52 10.73
CA THR A 132 -10.60 -10.11 10.89
C THR A 132 -9.21 -9.99 11.49
N PRO A 133 -8.37 -9.08 10.99
CA PRO A 133 -7.11 -8.77 11.66
C PRO A 133 -7.39 -8.39 13.12
N PRO A 134 -6.52 -8.78 14.07
CA PRO A 134 -6.74 -8.48 15.47
C PRO A 134 -6.87 -6.97 15.67
N MET A 135 -7.96 -6.55 16.32
CA MET A 135 -8.30 -5.17 16.61
C MET A 135 -8.36 -4.93 18.11
N HIS A 136 -7.89 -3.77 18.55
CA HIS A 136 -8.07 -3.27 19.90
C HIS A 136 -9.48 -2.70 20.08
N ARG A 137 -9.97 -2.70 21.33
CA ARG A 137 -11.23 -2.03 21.70
C ARG A 137 -11.08 -0.50 21.79
N TYR A 138 -9.85 -0.03 21.90
CA TYR A 138 -9.47 1.38 22.04
C TYR A 138 -8.35 1.71 21.06
N ILE A 139 -8.03 3.00 20.92
CA ILE A 139 -6.94 3.46 20.05
C ILE A 139 -5.61 2.87 20.56
N ALA A 140 -4.94 2.11 19.70
CA ALA A 140 -3.70 1.45 20.08
C ALA A 140 -2.51 2.41 20.04
N TRP A 141 -1.68 2.42 21.09
CA TRP A 141 -0.48 3.24 21.14
C TRP A 141 0.51 2.91 20.00
N ASN A 142 0.67 1.61 19.72
CA ASN A 142 1.51 1.15 18.60
C ASN A 142 1.01 1.69 17.25
N SER A 143 -0.31 1.76 17.05
CA SER A 143 -0.90 2.29 15.82
C SER A 143 -0.76 3.81 15.71
N LEU A 144 -0.81 4.53 16.83
CA LEU A 144 -0.49 5.97 16.86
C LEU A 144 0.98 6.22 16.53
N GLN A 145 1.89 5.46 17.12
CA GLN A 145 3.32 5.54 16.80
C GLN A 145 3.55 5.22 15.31
N PHE A 146 2.92 4.15 14.80
CA PHE A 146 2.97 3.79 13.39
C PHE A 146 2.49 4.94 12.49
N MET A 147 1.34 5.56 12.81
CA MET A 147 0.84 6.71 12.07
C MET A 147 1.79 7.91 12.15
N GLY A 148 2.32 8.24 13.32
CA GLY A 148 3.24 9.35 13.51
C GLY A 148 4.51 9.23 12.66
N VAL A 149 4.99 8.00 12.45
CA VAL A 149 6.21 7.72 11.66
C VAL A 149 5.93 7.63 10.16
N ASN A 150 4.84 6.96 9.74
CA ASN A 150 4.64 6.58 8.35
C ASN A 150 3.65 7.47 7.58
N PHE A 151 2.59 7.95 8.24
CA PHE A 151 1.48 8.63 7.57
C PHE A 151 1.90 9.93 6.87
N TRP A 152 2.75 10.73 7.51
CA TRP A 152 3.11 12.06 7.02
C TRP A 152 3.84 12.02 5.68
N ALA A 153 4.69 11.01 5.44
CA ALA A 153 5.38 10.80 4.18
C ALA A 153 4.50 10.05 3.18
N TYR A 154 3.76 9.03 3.64
CA TYR A 154 2.88 8.23 2.79
C TYR A 154 1.80 9.08 2.11
N ALA A 155 1.12 9.93 2.88
CA ALA A 155 0.05 10.80 2.41
C ALA A 155 0.56 12.18 1.97
N TRP A 156 1.87 12.37 1.75
CA TRP A 156 2.38 13.61 1.19
C TRP A 156 2.13 13.65 -0.33
N PRO A 157 1.61 14.75 -0.92
CA PRO A 157 1.27 16.04 -0.31
C PRO A 157 -0.22 16.20 0.06
N VAL A 158 -1.00 15.13 0.03
CA VAL A 158 -2.46 15.20 0.18
C VAL A 158 -2.90 15.60 1.60
N TRP A 159 -2.23 15.13 2.65
CA TRP A 159 -2.64 15.41 4.03
C TRP A 159 -2.61 16.89 4.44
N PRO A 160 -1.56 17.71 4.15
CA PRO A 160 -1.59 19.12 4.52
C PRO A 160 -2.67 19.88 3.74
N LEU A 161 -2.89 19.53 2.47
CA LEU A 161 -3.92 20.13 1.63
C LEU A 161 -5.33 19.80 2.14
N ALA A 162 -5.56 18.54 2.52
CA ALA A 162 -6.82 18.12 3.14
C ALA A 162 -7.07 18.87 4.45
N LEU A 163 -6.06 19.01 5.32
CA LEU A 163 -6.18 19.76 6.56
C LEU A 163 -6.47 21.25 6.32
N VAL A 164 -5.84 21.89 5.35
CA VAL A 164 -6.13 23.30 5.00
C VAL A 164 -7.58 23.45 4.56
N SER A 165 -8.09 22.52 3.74
CA SER A 165 -9.50 22.54 3.35
C SER A 165 -10.41 22.44 4.57
N LEU A 166 -10.20 21.44 5.43
CA LEU A 166 -11.01 21.20 6.63
C LEU A 166 -10.95 22.39 7.59
N ALA A 167 -9.76 22.94 7.85
CA ALA A 167 -9.59 24.09 8.73
C ALA A 167 -10.29 25.34 8.20
N HIS A 168 -10.33 25.55 6.89
CA HIS A 168 -11.08 26.65 6.29
C HIS A 168 -12.58 26.48 6.49
N TRP A 169 -13.12 25.29 6.21
CA TRP A 169 -14.55 25.00 6.35
C TRP A 169 -15.04 24.96 7.80
N VAL A 170 -14.17 24.61 8.76
CA VAL A 170 -14.48 24.71 10.20
C VAL A 170 -14.51 26.17 10.68
N ARG A 171 -13.72 27.07 10.06
CA ARG A 171 -13.62 28.48 10.49
C ARG A 171 -14.61 29.42 9.79
N HIS A 172 -15.14 29.05 8.63
CA HIS A 172 -16.08 29.87 7.87
C HIS A 172 -17.46 29.22 7.93
N GLU A 173 -18.12 29.48 9.06
CA GLU A 173 -19.41 28.89 9.46
C GLU A 173 -20.60 29.65 8.88
N ASP A 174 -20.91 29.45 7.60
CA ASP A 174 -22.31 29.57 7.15
C ASP A 174 -23.05 28.28 7.55
N ALA A 175 -23.26 28.08 8.86
CA ALA A 175 -24.08 27.12 9.64
C ALA A 175 -24.43 25.70 9.11
N GLY A 176 -23.85 25.23 8.01
CA GLY A 176 -24.23 24.00 7.32
C GLY A 176 -23.35 23.62 6.13
N ALA A 177 -22.26 24.36 5.91
CA ALA A 177 -21.31 24.09 4.84
C ALA A 177 -20.63 22.71 4.96
N TRP A 178 -20.31 22.26 6.18
CA TRP A 178 -19.71 20.93 6.40
C TRP A 178 -20.66 19.77 6.08
N ARG A 179 -21.98 20.02 6.11
CA ARG A 179 -23.02 19.05 5.73
C ARG A 179 -23.25 18.98 4.23
N ALA A 180 -22.48 19.73 3.44
CA ALA A 180 -22.53 19.60 1.99
C ALA A 180 -21.98 18.22 1.58
N PRO A 181 -22.63 17.51 0.64
CA PRO A 181 -22.26 16.14 0.31
C PRO A 181 -20.80 15.96 -0.14
N HIS A 182 -20.26 16.96 -0.83
CA HIS A 182 -18.88 16.95 -1.32
C HIS A 182 -17.81 17.03 -0.22
N LEU A 183 -18.17 17.46 1.00
CA LEU A 183 -17.28 17.46 2.16
C LEU A 183 -17.62 16.34 3.14
N CYS A 184 -18.92 16.16 3.44
CA CYS A 184 -19.40 15.21 4.43
C CYS A 184 -19.11 13.75 4.04
N ILE A 185 -19.31 13.37 2.77
CA ILE A 185 -19.09 11.99 2.32
C ILE A 185 -17.59 11.64 2.37
N PRO A 186 -16.66 12.40 1.75
CA PRO A 186 -15.24 12.10 1.88
C PRO A 186 -14.74 12.15 3.33
N LEU A 187 -15.24 13.09 4.14
CA LEU A 187 -14.87 13.16 5.56
C LEU A 187 -15.31 11.92 6.34
N GLY A 188 -16.55 11.45 6.15
CA GLY A 188 -17.04 10.23 6.80
C GLY A 188 -16.20 9.00 6.45
N LEU A 189 -15.83 8.86 5.18
CA LEU A 189 -14.97 7.77 4.71
C LEU A 189 -13.54 7.89 5.23
N LEU A 190 -12.98 9.10 5.29
CA LEU A 190 -11.69 9.36 5.91
C LEU A 190 -11.70 8.97 7.40
N LEU A 191 -12.75 9.35 8.14
CA LEU A 191 -12.89 8.99 9.55
C LEU A 191 -13.00 7.47 9.74
N ALA A 192 -13.78 6.77 8.91
CA ALA A 192 -13.82 5.30 8.97
C ALA A 192 -12.47 4.65 8.68
N GLY A 193 -11.73 5.15 7.70
CA GLY A 193 -10.38 4.67 7.42
C GLY A 193 -9.42 4.94 8.59
N LEU A 194 -9.49 6.12 9.21
CA LEU A 194 -8.68 6.44 10.39
C LEU A 194 -9.02 5.53 11.58
N VAL A 195 -10.31 5.32 11.85
CA VAL A 195 -10.77 4.36 12.87
C VAL A 195 -10.24 2.96 12.57
N TYR A 196 -10.32 2.51 11.31
CA TYR A 196 -9.80 1.23 10.90
C TYR A 196 -8.30 1.09 11.22
N VAL A 197 -7.47 2.06 10.83
CA VAL A 197 -6.01 2.02 11.06
C VAL A 197 -5.67 2.11 12.54
N LEU A 198 -6.30 3.03 13.29
CA LEU A 198 -5.99 3.29 14.70
C LEU A 198 -6.35 2.14 15.65
N PHE A 199 -7.32 1.31 15.25
CA PHE A 199 -7.80 0.19 16.06
C PHE A 199 -7.09 -1.12 15.72
N ARG A 200 -6.24 -1.17 14.69
CA ARG A 200 -5.45 -2.38 14.39
C ARG A 200 -4.45 -2.67 15.51
N VAL A 201 -4.23 -3.95 15.81
CA VAL A 201 -3.14 -4.36 16.71
C VAL A 201 -1.78 -4.17 16.04
N ASN A 202 -1.68 -4.62 14.79
CA ASN A 202 -0.52 -4.44 13.93
C ASN A 202 -0.95 -3.61 12.71
N ALA A 203 -0.86 -2.28 12.84
CA ALA A 203 -1.07 -1.36 11.73
C ALA A 203 0.07 -1.49 10.72
N ASN A 204 -0.27 -1.47 9.42
CA ASN A 204 0.69 -1.60 8.33
C ASN A 204 0.46 -0.49 7.30
N GLU A 205 1.46 -0.20 6.47
CA GLU A 205 1.39 0.81 5.40
C GLU A 205 0.29 0.47 4.37
N HIS A 206 0.00 -0.82 4.22
CA HIS A 206 -1.13 -1.32 3.46
C HIS A 206 -2.47 -0.67 3.86
N ASP A 207 -2.66 -0.41 5.15
CA ASP A 207 -3.91 0.13 5.68
C ASP A 207 -4.03 1.64 5.44
N LEU A 208 -2.96 2.32 5.01
CA LEU A 208 -2.97 3.77 4.74
C LEU A 208 -3.56 4.09 3.36
N ILE A 209 -3.60 3.13 2.44
CA ILE A 209 -4.02 3.37 1.05
C ILE A 209 -5.48 3.84 0.95
N ILE A 210 -6.34 3.35 1.85
CA ILE A 210 -7.76 3.69 1.91
C ILE A 210 -8.01 5.14 2.37
N LEU A 211 -7.01 5.79 2.99
CA LEU A 211 -7.13 7.18 3.42
C LEU A 211 -6.97 8.16 2.25
N ILE A 212 -6.23 7.75 1.20
CA ILE A 212 -5.81 8.66 0.13
C ILE A 212 -6.97 9.15 -0.73
N PRO A 213 -7.91 8.31 -1.23
CA PRO A 213 -9.02 8.79 -2.06
C PRO A 213 -9.90 9.86 -1.40
N PRO A 214 -10.42 9.67 -0.16
CA PRO A 214 -11.21 10.72 0.47
C PRO A 214 -10.39 11.97 0.75
N MET A 215 -9.12 11.83 1.15
CA MET A 215 -8.25 12.98 1.36
C MET A 215 -7.96 13.75 0.07
N ALA A 216 -7.83 13.07 -1.08
CA ALA A 216 -7.57 13.72 -2.36
C ALA A 216 -8.73 14.62 -2.79
N ILE A 217 -9.98 14.19 -2.54
CA ILE A 217 -11.17 15.02 -2.77
C ILE A 217 -11.18 16.23 -1.84
N LEU A 218 -10.97 16.03 -0.54
CA LEU A 218 -10.91 17.13 0.43
C LEU A 218 -9.80 18.13 0.05
N ALA A 219 -8.61 17.62 -0.28
CA ALA A 219 -7.46 18.40 -0.70
C ALA A 219 -7.73 19.24 -1.96
N ALA A 220 -8.50 18.74 -2.92
CA ALA A 220 -8.84 19.51 -4.12
C ALA A 220 -9.59 20.82 -3.79
N PHE A 221 -10.41 20.83 -2.74
CA PHE A 221 -11.09 22.04 -2.29
C PHE A 221 -10.17 23.06 -1.62
N SER A 222 -8.93 22.71 -1.27
CA SER A 222 -7.93 23.67 -0.81
C SER A 222 -7.35 24.55 -1.93
N LEU A 223 -7.41 24.09 -3.19
CA LEU A 223 -6.73 24.75 -4.31
C LEU A 223 -7.17 26.20 -4.54
N PRO A 224 -8.48 26.56 -4.46
CA PRO A 224 -8.91 27.95 -4.59
C PRO A 224 -8.54 28.82 -3.38
N ILE A 225 -8.28 28.20 -2.23
CA ILE A 225 -8.06 28.87 -0.93
C ILE A 225 -6.57 29.23 -0.75
N LEU A 226 -5.67 28.47 -1.38
CA LEU A 226 -4.23 28.64 -1.19
C LEU A 226 -3.71 29.98 -1.71
N ARG A 227 -2.89 30.63 -0.88
CA ARG A 227 -2.16 31.84 -1.28
C ARG A 227 -1.21 31.50 -2.44
N ARG A 228 -1.11 32.41 -3.40
CA ARG A 228 -0.22 32.28 -4.57
C ARG A 228 1.24 32.00 -4.19
N SER A 229 1.71 32.59 -3.08
CA SER A 229 3.08 32.35 -2.57
C SER A 229 3.30 30.90 -2.15
N VAL A 230 2.33 30.29 -1.47
CA VAL A 230 2.39 28.89 -1.02
C VAL A 230 2.41 27.94 -2.22
N ILE A 231 1.52 28.16 -3.19
CA ILE A 231 1.50 27.36 -4.43
C ILE A 231 2.86 27.44 -5.14
N SER A 232 3.43 28.65 -5.25
CA SER A 232 4.74 28.84 -5.88
C SER A 232 5.88 28.20 -5.10
N PHE A 233 5.81 28.17 -3.77
CA PHE A 233 6.82 27.53 -2.92
C PHE A 233 6.81 26.00 -3.10
N ILE A 234 5.63 25.38 -2.99
CA ILE A 234 5.46 23.92 -3.15
C ILE A 234 5.97 23.49 -4.53
N ASP A 235 5.66 24.28 -5.55
CA ASP A 235 6.05 24.04 -6.92
C ASP A 235 7.58 24.05 -7.15
N TRP A 236 8.27 25.08 -6.67
CA TRP A 236 9.74 25.13 -6.73
C TRP A 236 10.40 24.03 -5.89
N PHE A 237 9.85 23.77 -4.71
CA PHE A 237 10.33 22.69 -3.85
C PHE A 237 10.21 21.33 -4.52
N ALA A 238 9.07 21.02 -5.13
CA ALA A 238 8.85 19.78 -5.88
C ALA A 238 9.79 19.69 -7.08
N MET A 239 9.90 20.75 -7.88
CA MET A 239 10.79 20.77 -9.05
C MET A 239 12.25 20.50 -8.67
N LEU A 240 12.77 21.20 -7.66
CA LEU A 240 14.16 21.06 -7.22
C LEU A 240 14.39 19.66 -6.62
N SER A 241 13.50 19.21 -5.72
CA SER A 241 13.66 17.92 -5.04
C SER A 241 13.62 16.74 -6.02
N PHE A 242 12.62 16.68 -6.92
CA PHE A 242 12.53 15.60 -7.90
C PHE A 242 13.66 15.63 -8.93
N THR A 243 14.17 16.82 -9.30
CA THR A 243 15.34 16.92 -10.19
C THR A 243 16.61 16.43 -9.50
N ILE A 244 16.85 16.81 -8.25
CA ILE A 244 18.01 16.33 -7.47
C ILE A 244 17.94 14.81 -7.30
N ILE A 245 16.77 14.27 -6.97
CA ILE A 245 16.56 12.82 -6.82
C ILE A 245 16.79 12.11 -8.15
N ALA A 246 16.24 12.61 -9.26
CA ALA A 246 16.42 12.02 -10.58
C ALA A 246 17.91 12.00 -10.99
N VAL A 247 18.64 13.09 -10.75
CA VAL A 247 20.09 13.15 -10.99
C VAL A 247 20.82 12.14 -10.11
N ALA A 248 20.49 12.01 -8.83
CA ALA A 248 21.10 11.03 -7.95
C ALA A 248 20.85 9.58 -8.42
N ILE A 249 19.62 9.26 -8.86
CA ILE A 249 19.27 7.95 -9.42
C ILE A 249 20.15 7.62 -10.64
N TRP A 250 20.30 8.58 -11.55
CA TRP A 250 21.15 8.45 -12.74
C TRP A 250 22.63 8.31 -12.39
N LEU A 251 23.16 9.14 -11.48
CA LEU A 251 24.57 9.09 -11.08
C LEU A 251 24.94 7.75 -10.43
N ILE A 252 24.11 7.25 -9.52
CA ILE A 252 24.35 5.96 -8.86
C ILE A 252 24.17 4.82 -9.86
N TRP A 253 23.18 4.88 -10.76
CA TRP A 253 23.01 3.88 -11.82
C TRP A 253 24.19 3.86 -12.81
N PHE A 254 24.71 5.03 -13.18
CA PHE A 254 25.87 5.15 -14.04
C PHE A 254 27.12 4.61 -13.35
N ALA A 255 27.33 4.97 -12.07
CA ALA A 255 28.46 4.48 -11.30
C ALA A 255 28.44 2.97 -11.10
N LYS A 256 27.28 2.38 -10.80
CA LYS A 256 27.19 0.92 -10.63
C LYS A 256 27.37 0.15 -11.94
N THR A 257 26.98 0.72 -13.08
CA THR A 257 27.05 0.05 -14.39
C THR A 257 28.43 0.17 -15.03
N THR A 258 29.07 1.33 -14.93
CA THR A 258 30.37 1.62 -15.57
C THR A 258 31.55 1.49 -14.62
N GLY A 259 31.32 1.51 -13.31
CA GLY A 259 32.37 1.58 -12.28
C GLY A 259 32.90 3.00 -12.01
N ILE A 260 32.40 4.03 -12.69
CA ILE A 260 32.90 5.41 -12.59
C ILE A 260 31.78 6.34 -12.08
N PRO A 261 31.97 7.11 -10.99
CA PRO A 261 33.16 7.18 -10.13
C PRO A 261 33.35 5.95 -9.23
N ALA A 262 34.60 5.55 -9.02
CA ALA A 262 34.96 4.35 -8.26
C ALA A 262 34.48 4.41 -6.79
N SER A 263 34.45 5.60 -6.18
CA SER A 263 33.96 5.77 -4.81
C SER A 263 32.50 5.37 -4.66
N THR A 264 31.63 5.85 -5.56
CA THR A 264 30.20 5.52 -5.57
C THR A 264 29.97 4.05 -5.93
N ALA A 265 30.69 3.52 -6.91
CA ALA A 265 30.59 2.11 -7.29
C ALA A 265 30.99 1.17 -6.13
N ASN A 266 32.10 1.45 -5.45
CA ASN A 266 32.56 0.68 -4.29
C ASN A 266 31.58 0.76 -3.11
N ASN A 267 30.98 1.93 -2.88
CA ASN A 267 29.95 2.08 -1.86
C ASN A 267 28.73 1.21 -2.18
N VAL A 268 28.26 1.21 -3.43
CA VAL A 268 27.13 0.35 -3.87
C VAL A 268 27.49 -1.14 -3.69
N ALA A 269 28.67 -1.56 -4.12
CA ALA A 269 29.14 -2.94 -3.97
C ALA A 269 29.25 -3.38 -2.50
N ARG A 270 29.56 -2.45 -1.58
CA ARG A 270 29.61 -2.71 -0.13
C ARG A 270 28.22 -2.98 0.47
N TYR A 271 27.19 -2.31 -0.03
CA TYR A 271 25.80 -2.49 0.42
C TYR A 271 25.13 -3.70 -0.23
N ILE A 272 25.52 -4.03 -1.46
CA ILE A 272 24.87 -5.08 -2.24
C ILE A 272 25.93 -6.03 -2.80
N PRO A 273 26.57 -6.85 -1.93
CA PRO A 273 27.67 -7.71 -2.34
C PRO A 273 27.17 -8.82 -3.27
N GLY A 274 27.96 -9.11 -4.31
CA GLY A 274 27.65 -10.16 -5.30
C GLY A 274 26.57 -9.80 -6.32
N PHE A 275 26.08 -8.55 -6.34
CA PHE A 275 25.16 -8.12 -7.39
C PHE A 275 25.88 -7.95 -8.72
N GLU A 276 25.45 -8.72 -9.72
CA GLU A 276 25.88 -8.56 -11.10
C GLU A 276 24.99 -7.55 -11.84
N VAL A 277 25.62 -6.67 -12.61
CA VAL A 277 24.91 -5.61 -13.33
C VAL A 277 24.11 -6.22 -14.48
N GLN A 278 22.80 -6.09 -14.41
CA GLN A 278 21.90 -6.44 -15.51
C GLN A 278 21.53 -5.18 -16.29
N PHE A 279 21.94 -5.13 -17.56
CA PHE A 279 21.66 -4.01 -18.46
C PHE A 279 20.59 -4.39 -19.49
N SER A 280 19.60 -3.52 -19.67
CA SER A 280 18.54 -3.67 -20.67
C SER A 280 18.38 -2.38 -21.46
N TRP A 281 18.46 -2.49 -22.79
CA TRP A 281 18.27 -1.35 -23.69
C TRP A 281 16.85 -0.77 -23.60
N ILE A 282 15.84 -1.62 -23.42
CA ILE A 282 14.44 -1.20 -23.33
C ILE A 282 14.25 -0.32 -22.10
N THR A 283 14.76 -0.74 -20.94
CA THR A 283 14.62 0.05 -19.70
C THR A 283 15.39 1.36 -19.78
N LEU A 284 16.56 1.38 -20.45
CA LEU A 284 17.32 2.60 -20.69
C LEU A 284 16.55 3.60 -21.58
N VAL A 285 15.96 3.14 -22.69
CA VAL A 285 15.19 4.01 -23.60
C VAL A 285 13.98 4.62 -22.88
N ILE A 286 13.27 3.83 -22.07
CA ILE A 286 12.15 4.34 -21.26
C ILE A 286 12.65 5.36 -20.24
N ALA A 287 13.77 5.09 -19.55
CA ALA A 287 14.37 6.00 -18.58
C ALA A 287 14.80 7.33 -19.20
N LEU A 288 15.39 7.31 -20.41
CA LEU A 288 15.72 8.51 -21.17
C LEU A 288 14.46 9.27 -21.60
N GLY A 289 13.44 8.56 -22.09
CA GLY A 289 12.16 9.14 -22.49
C GLY A 289 11.47 9.87 -21.34
N ILE A 290 11.36 9.25 -20.16
CA ILE A 290 10.74 9.91 -18.99
C ILE A 290 11.59 11.09 -18.48
N THR A 291 12.91 11.00 -18.57
CA THR A 291 13.82 12.11 -18.20
C THR A 291 13.65 13.29 -19.15
N PHE A 292 13.51 13.02 -20.46
CA PHE A 292 13.23 14.06 -21.46
C PHE A 292 11.88 14.74 -21.20
N LEU A 293 10.83 13.95 -20.93
CA LEU A 293 9.51 14.49 -20.57
C LEU A 293 9.58 15.37 -19.32
N TRP A 294 10.39 14.99 -18.32
CA TRP A 294 10.61 15.84 -17.15
C TRP A 294 11.31 17.15 -17.49
N LEU A 295 12.38 17.11 -18.27
CA LEU A 295 13.08 18.33 -18.71
C LEU A 295 12.14 19.25 -19.50
N TRP A 296 11.26 18.68 -20.33
CA TRP A 296 10.23 19.42 -21.02
C TRP A 296 9.22 20.08 -20.05
N VAL A 297 8.79 19.38 -19.00
CA VAL A 297 7.95 19.95 -17.92
C VAL A 297 8.67 21.08 -17.18
N VAL A 298 9.97 20.93 -16.88
CA VAL A 298 10.79 21.97 -16.24
C VAL A 298 10.95 23.18 -17.15
N GLN A 299 11.20 22.98 -18.44
CA GLN A 299 11.28 24.05 -19.44
C GLN A 299 9.94 24.77 -19.61
N TRP A 300 8.85 24.01 -19.71
CA TRP A 300 7.50 24.55 -19.74
C TRP A 300 7.22 25.42 -18.52
N ARG A 301 7.66 24.99 -17.33
CA ARG A 301 7.43 25.75 -16.10
C ARG A 301 8.26 27.02 -15.98
N THR A 302 9.51 26.99 -16.45
CA THR A 302 10.42 28.14 -16.45
C THR A 302 10.08 29.15 -17.55
N SER A 303 9.35 28.72 -18.59
CA SER A 303 8.79 29.62 -19.60
C SER A 303 7.74 30.59 -19.02
N ARG A 304 7.60 31.78 -19.62
CA ARG A 304 6.68 32.87 -19.19
C ARG A 304 5.18 32.58 -19.40
N ALA A 305 4.76 31.32 -19.32
CA ALA A 305 3.37 30.92 -19.50
C ALA A 305 2.49 31.41 -18.32
N PRO A 306 1.18 31.64 -18.52
CA PRO A 306 0.27 32.27 -17.54
C PRO A 306 0.07 31.45 -16.25
N LYS A 307 0.32 32.06 -15.08
CA LYS A 307 0.29 31.44 -13.75
C LYS A 307 -1.09 30.85 -13.40
N VAL A 308 -1.30 29.56 -13.68
CA VAL A 308 -2.52 28.81 -13.32
C VAL A 308 -2.31 27.93 -12.10
N ILE A 309 -3.34 27.83 -11.25
CA ILE A 309 -3.34 27.21 -9.91
C ILE A 309 -2.89 25.73 -9.96
N TRP A 310 -3.24 25.04 -11.04
CA TRP A 310 -2.97 23.61 -11.20
C TRP A 310 -1.52 23.23 -11.54
N ARG A 311 -0.64 24.19 -11.82
CA ARG A 311 0.75 23.92 -12.22
C ARG A 311 1.53 23.12 -11.19
N CYS A 312 1.40 23.50 -9.93
CA CYS A 312 2.07 22.87 -8.81
C CYS A 312 1.71 21.37 -8.69
N LEU A 313 0.45 21.04 -8.98
CA LEU A 313 -0.03 19.65 -8.94
C LEU A 313 0.54 18.83 -10.09
N ILE A 314 0.59 19.41 -11.30
CA ILE A 314 1.18 18.74 -12.46
C ILE A 314 2.65 18.42 -12.20
N ILE A 315 3.42 19.35 -11.63
CA ILE A 315 4.85 19.15 -11.36
C ILE A 315 5.06 18.11 -10.27
N SER A 316 4.25 18.14 -9.21
CA SER A 316 4.32 17.13 -8.15
C SER A 316 3.97 15.73 -8.67
N ALA A 317 2.86 15.59 -9.40
CA ALA A 317 2.44 14.31 -9.98
C ALA A 317 3.45 13.78 -11.02
N SER A 318 3.95 14.65 -11.90
CA SER A 318 4.96 14.30 -12.90
C SER A 318 6.29 13.92 -12.25
N GLY A 319 6.68 14.59 -11.17
CA GLY A 319 7.90 14.32 -10.42
C GLY A 319 7.85 12.98 -9.69
N THR A 320 6.74 12.68 -9.01
CA THR A 320 6.49 11.36 -8.42
C THR A 320 6.50 10.26 -9.49
N THR A 321 5.88 10.51 -10.64
CA THR A 321 5.87 9.58 -11.78
C THR A 321 7.27 9.35 -12.35
N LEU A 322 8.04 10.42 -12.59
CA LEU A 322 9.43 10.35 -13.03
C LEU A 322 10.26 9.49 -12.07
N MET A 323 10.20 9.81 -10.78
CA MET A 323 10.96 9.10 -9.75
C MET A 323 10.63 7.61 -9.77
N TRP A 324 9.33 7.26 -9.80
CA TRP A 324 8.90 5.87 -9.82
C TRP A 324 9.34 5.13 -11.09
N VAL A 325 9.16 5.73 -12.28
CA VAL A 325 9.57 5.11 -13.54
C VAL A 325 11.09 4.91 -13.59
N LEU A 326 11.88 5.89 -13.15
CA LEU A 326 13.34 5.74 -13.08
C LEU A 326 13.75 4.63 -12.10
N LEU A 327 13.10 4.52 -10.96
CA LEU A 327 13.35 3.42 -10.01
C LEU A 327 12.99 2.06 -10.61
N MET A 328 11.82 1.93 -11.24
CA MET A 328 11.33 0.69 -11.84
C MET A 328 12.06 0.28 -13.12
N THR A 329 12.84 1.18 -13.73
CA THR A 329 13.64 0.87 -14.92
C THR A 329 15.11 0.66 -14.58
N LEU A 330 15.76 1.65 -13.99
CA LEU A 330 17.20 1.66 -13.74
C LEU A 330 17.58 0.88 -12.46
N TRP A 331 16.72 0.92 -11.43
CA TRP A 331 17.04 0.36 -10.12
C TRP A 331 16.34 -0.96 -9.81
N LEU A 332 15.32 -1.35 -10.57
CA LEU A 332 14.53 -2.56 -10.30
C LEU A 332 15.39 -3.83 -10.12
N PRO A 333 16.40 -4.13 -10.97
CA PRO A 333 17.23 -5.32 -10.76
C PRO A 333 17.99 -5.29 -9.43
N THR A 334 18.51 -4.12 -9.07
CA THR A 334 19.25 -3.90 -7.82
C THR A 334 18.33 -4.01 -6.60
N ILE A 335 17.13 -3.42 -6.66
CA ILE A 335 16.12 -3.51 -5.61
C ILE A 335 15.66 -4.96 -5.44
N ASN A 336 15.43 -5.68 -6.54
CA ASN A 336 15.01 -7.08 -6.53
C ASN A 336 16.08 -7.96 -5.86
N TYR A 337 17.35 -7.82 -6.25
CA TYR A 337 18.45 -8.56 -5.62
C TYR A 337 18.57 -8.26 -4.12
N ALA A 338 18.43 -7.00 -3.72
CA ALA A 338 18.53 -6.62 -2.30
C ALA A 338 17.36 -7.15 -1.45
N LYS A 339 16.15 -7.27 -2.02
CA LYS A 339 14.96 -7.68 -1.28
C LYS A 339 14.68 -9.18 -1.33
N THR A 340 15.04 -9.87 -2.42
CA THR A 340 14.64 -11.26 -2.69
C THR A 340 15.23 -12.25 -1.69
N TYR A 341 14.43 -13.26 -1.33
CA TYR A 341 14.89 -14.42 -0.57
C TYR A 341 15.34 -15.60 -1.45
N ARG A 342 15.27 -15.47 -2.78
CA ARG A 342 15.52 -16.59 -3.72
C ARG A 342 16.85 -17.30 -3.46
N PHE A 343 17.95 -16.56 -3.38
CA PHE A 343 19.29 -17.16 -3.19
C PHE A 343 19.45 -17.83 -1.83
N VAL A 344 18.83 -17.28 -0.79
CA VAL A 344 18.85 -17.87 0.56
C VAL A 344 17.98 -19.13 0.59
N ALA A 345 16.83 -19.09 -0.09
CA ALA A 345 15.93 -20.23 -0.24
C ALA A 345 16.59 -21.39 -0.99
N GLU A 346 17.34 -21.11 -2.07
CA GLU A 346 18.12 -22.12 -2.81
C GLU A 346 19.17 -22.80 -1.92
N ARG A 347 19.90 -22.03 -1.10
CA ARG A 347 20.88 -22.57 -0.15
C ARG A 347 20.23 -23.31 1.02
N LEU A 348 19.06 -22.85 1.48
CA LEU A 348 18.26 -23.55 2.49
C LEU A 348 17.83 -24.93 2.00
N VAL A 349 17.38 -25.05 0.74
CA VAL A 349 17.01 -26.34 0.15
C VAL A 349 18.20 -27.31 0.10
N GLN A 350 19.41 -26.80 -0.17
CA GLN A 350 20.62 -27.62 -0.18
C GLN A 350 21.06 -28.05 1.23
N ALA A 351 20.80 -27.23 2.24
CA ALA A 351 21.16 -27.53 3.62
C ALA A 351 20.09 -28.34 4.38
N ALA A 352 18.83 -28.29 3.92
CA ALA A 352 17.73 -29.03 4.50
C ALA A 352 17.92 -30.54 4.26
N PRO A 353 17.67 -31.40 5.26
CA PRO A 353 17.72 -32.84 5.07
C PRO A 353 16.73 -33.31 4.00
N ALA A 354 17.19 -34.18 3.09
CA ALA A 354 16.36 -34.68 1.97
C ALA A 354 15.07 -35.40 2.43
N ASN A 355 15.08 -35.95 3.65
CA ASN A 355 13.95 -36.64 4.26
C ASN A 355 13.16 -35.76 5.25
N ALA A 356 13.33 -34.43 5.20
CA ALA A 356 12.57 -33.53 6.05
C ALA A 356 11.07 -33.67 5.75
N THR A 357 10.30 -34.17 6.71
CA THR A 357 8.85 -34.35 6.59
C THR A 357 8.08 -33.12 7.05
N CYS A 358 8.65 -32.34 7.97
CA CYS A 358 8.09 -31.09 8.43
C CYS A 358 9.17 -30.14 8.95
N ILE A 359 9.02 -28.85 8.67
CA ILE A 359 9.81 -27.75 9.21
C ILE A 359 8.87 -26.74 9.85
N ASP A 360 9.03 -26.51 11.16
CA ASP A 360 8.27 -25.50 11.88
C ASP A 360 8.67 -24.08 11.45
N THR A 361 7.67 -23.28 11.06
CA THR A 361 7.83 -21.89 10.63
C THR A 361 7.12 -20.88 11.50
N SER A 362 6.59 -21.31 12.65
CA SER A 362 5.77 -20.48 13.55
C SER A 362 6.42 -19.16 13.98
N ASN A 363 7.76 -19.07 13.92
CA ASN A 363 8.55 -17.90 14.33
C ASN A 363 9.06 -17.04 13.16
N LEU A 364 8.62 -17.29 11.92
CA LEU A 364 8.99 -16.48 10.76
C LEU A 364 7.97 -15.38 10.48
N GLY A 365 8.45 -14.28 9.91
CA GLY A 365 7.57 -13.22 9.43
C GLY A 365 6.78 -13.68 8.20
N PRO A 366 5.55 -13.17 7.97
CA PRO A 366 4.70 -13.59 6.85
C PRO A 366 5.35 -13.34 5.49
N ALA A 367 6.17 -12.29 5.35
CA ALA A 367 6.90 -12.01 4.11
C ALA A 367 8.02 -13.03 3.81
N GLN A 368 8.70 -13.52 4.86
CA GLN A 368 9.71 -14.58 4.73
C GLN A 368 9.03 -15.90 4.38
N LEU A 369 7.97 -16.27 5.11
CA LEU A 369 7.21 -17.49 4.88
C LEU A 369 6.63 -17.54 3.46
N ALA A 370 6.01 -16.44 3.00
CA ALA A 370 5.49 -16.35 1.63
C ALA A 370 6.60 -16.45 0.57
N SER A 371 7.80 -15.94 0.86
CA SER A 371 8.93 -16.06 -0.05
C SER A 371 9.46 -17.49 -0.10
N PHE A 372 9.60 -18.16 1.05
CA PHE A 372 10.07 -19.55 1.10
C PHE A 372 9.06 -20.53 0.54
N SER A 373 7.76 -20.31 0.76
CA SER A 373 6.72 -21.13 0.13
C SER A 373 6.68 -20.94 -1.39
N TYR A 374 7.06 -19.77 -1.90
CA TYR A 374 7.16 -19.52 -3.35
C TYR A 374 8.42 -20.13 -3.98
N PHE A 375 9.58 -19.98 -3.34
CA PHE A 375 10.88 -20.40 -3.91
C PHE A 375 11.27 -21.84 -3.57
N THR A 376 10.68 -22.45 -2.55
CA THR A 376 11.01 -23.82 -2.10
C THR A 376 9.80 -24.73 -2.15
N ARG A 377 10.05 -26.04 -2.14
CA ARG A 377 9.01 -27.08 -1.94
C ARG A 377 9.19 -27.79 -0.59
N LEU A 378 9.80 -27.11 0.37
CA LEU A 378 9.99 -27.67 1.70
C LEU A 378 8.63 -27.81 2.40
N PRO A 379 8.42 -28.85 3.22
CA PRO A 379 7.18 -29.03 3.96
C PRO A 379 7.16 -28.08 5.17
N LEU A 380 6.89 -26.81 4.90
CA LEU A 380 6.73 -25.78 5.90
C LEU A 380 5.37 -25.93 6.58
N ALA A 381 5.34 -25.92 7.90
CA ALA A 381 4.11 -25.94 8.68
C ALA A 381 4.26 -25.12 9.95
N ASP A 382 3.15 -24.60 10.48
CA ASP A 382 3.12 -23.97 11.78
C ASP A 382 2.78 -25.03 12.84
N ASN A 383 3.78 -25.86 13.19
CA ASN A 383 3.60 -26.97 14.10
C ASN A 383 4.87 -27.21 14.95
N PRO A 384 4.80 -27.01 16.28
CA PRO A 384 5.95 -27.14 17.19
C PRO A 384 6.43 -28.59 17.39
N THR A 385 5.69 -29.57 16.87
CA THR A 385 6.09 -31.00 16.94
C THR A 385 7.02 -31.42 15.81
N CYS A 386 7.30 -30.53 14.86
CA CYS A 386 8.14 -30.86 13.72
C CYS A 386 9.60 -31.12 14.11
N PRO A 387 10.28 -32.05 13.41
CA PRO A 387 11.67 -32.42 13.71
C PRO A 387 12.69 -31.33 13.35
N TYR A 388 12.27 -30.35 12.54
CA TYR A 388 13.10 -29.21 12.16
C TYR A 388 12.37 -27.91 12.46
N VAL A 389 13.13 -26.88 12.80
CA VAL A 389 12.61 -25.54 13.13
C VAL A 389 13.42 -24.49 12.39
N LEU A 390 12.74 -23.56 11.71
CA LEU A 390 13.36 -22.45 11.01
C LEU A 390 13.05 -21.14 11.76
N THR A 391 14.09 -20.46 12.23
CA THR A 391 13.97 -19.21 13.00
C THR A 391 14.76 -18.05 12.39
N HIS A 392 14.43 -16.83 12.81
CA HIS A 392 15.06 -15.59 12.34
C HIS A 392 16.14 -15.02 13.28
N ASN A 393 16.32 -15.61 14.47
CA ASN A 393 17.39 -15.23 15.40
C ASN A 393 17.71 -16.35 16.42
N ALA A 394 18.82 -16.18 17.14
CA ALA A 394 19.25 -17.08 18.21
C ALA A 394 18.27 -17.12 19.39
N SER A 395 17.75 -15.95 19.77
CA SER A 395 16.94 -15.77 20.98
C SER A 395 15.58 -16.46 20.88
N THR A 396 14.97 -16.46 19.69
CA THR A 396 13.73 -17.20 19.43
C THR A 396 13.96 -18.70 19.44
N ALA A 397 15.09 -19.18 18.91
CA ALA A 397 15.44 -20.59 19.00
C ALA A 397 15.65 -21.02 20.47
N SER A 398 16.35 -20.22 21.29
CA SER A 398 16.48 -20.51 22.72
C SER A 398 15.16 -20.44 23.48
N ALA A 399 14.28 -19.50 23.13
CA ALA A 399 12.95 -19.40 23.73
C ALA A 399 12.08 -20.61 23.35
N PHE A 400 12.14 -21.06 22.09
CA PHE A 400 11.47 -22.28 21.64
C PHE A 400 11.99 -23.52 22.37
N SER A 401 13.32 -23.66 22.47
CA SER A 401 13.97 -24.76 23.20
C SER A 401 13.55 -24.81 24.67
N ALA A 402 13.53 -23.65 25.35
CA ALA A 402 13.11 -23.54 26.74
C ALA A 402 11.61 -23.79 26.94
N LEU A 403 10.76 -23.37 26.00
CA LEU A 403 9.30 -23.54 26.09
C LEU A 403 8.87 -25.00 25.88
N HIS A 404 9.58 -25.72 25.01
CA HIS A 404 9.22 -27.08 24.61
C HIS A 404 10.09 -28.18 25.25
N ASP A 405 11.06 -27.79 26.08
CA ASP A 405 12.03 -28.68 26.72
C ASP A 405 12.75 -29.61 25.73
N LYS A 406 13.18 -29.03 24.59
CA LYS A 406 13.87 -29.77 23.52
C LYS A 406 15.26 -29.22 23.26
N LYS A 407 16.21 -30.10 22.95
CA LYS A 407 17.56 -29.70 22.52
C LYS A 407 17.56 -29.39 21.03
N LEU A 408 18.13 -28.25 20.66
CA LEU A 408 18.25 -27.80 19.27
C LEU A 408 19.70 -27.91 18.80
N LYS A 409 19.92 -28.58 17.66
CA LYS A 409 21.21 -28.61 16.98
C LYS A 409 21.15 -27.74 15.74
N LEU A 410 22.04 -26.77 15.64
CA LEU A 410 22.12 -25.89 14.47
C LEU A 410 22.63 -26.70 13.26
N LEU A 411 21.83 -26.75 12.19
CA LEU A 411 22.21 -27.38 10.93
C LEU A 411 22.74 -26.36 9.93
N TRP A 412 22.16 -25.15 9.93
CA TRP A 412 22.47 -24.13 8.93
C TRP A 412 22.16 -22.73 9.46
N GLU A 413 23.02 -21.77 9.14
CA GLU A 413 22.83 -20.35 9.40
C GLU A 413 23.25 -19.56 8.16
N ASP A 414 22.38 -18.66 7.71
CA ASP A 414 22.64 -17.79 6.56
C ASP A 414 21.82 -16.51 6.65
N ARG A 415 22.00 -15.63 5.66
CA ARG A 415 21.30 -14.35 5.55
C ARG A 415 21.18 -13.90 4.11
N ARG A 416 20.31 -12.92 3.87
CA ARG A 416 20.30 -12.21 2.59
C ARG A 416 21.59 -11.40 2.46
N ALA A 417 22.18 -11.39 1.26
CA ALA A 417 23.45 -10.73 1.01
C ALA A 417 23.43 -9.21 1.32
N ALA A 418 22.27 -8.57 1.10
CA ALA A 418 22.08 -7.15 1.32
C ALA A 418 21.65 -6.79 2.77
N ASP A 419 21.26 -7.76 3.59
CA ASP A 419 20.79 -7.54 4.96
C ASP A 419 21.80 -8.13 5.96
N ARG A 420 22.42 -7.26 6.77
CA ARG A 420 23.50 -7.68 7.68
C ARG A 420 22.98 -8.15 9.03
N ASP A 421 21.81 -7.68 9.42
CA ASP A 421 21.24 -7.87 10.76
C ASP A 421 20.37 -9.13 10.81
N GLU A 422 19.75 -9.49 9.68
CA GLU A 422 18.98 -10.73 9.56
C GLU A 422 19.88 -11.98 9.60
N ARG A 423 19.43 -13.01 10.34
CA ARG A 423 20.08 -14.32 10.41
C ARG A 423 19.05 -15.44 10.46
N LEU A 424 18.89 -16.15 9.36
CA LEU A 424 18.01 -17.30 9.25
C LEU A 424 18.74 -18.55 9.69
N ARG A 425 18.08 -19.38 10.49
CA ARG A 425 18.69 -20.54 11.14
C ARG A 425 17.79 -21.75 11.10
N LEU A 426 18.31 -22.85 10.58
CA LEU A 426 17.66 -24.15 10.58
C LEU A 426 18.22 -24.99 11.71
N TYR A 427 17.34 -25.48 12.57
CA TYR A 427 17.66 -26.35 13.68
C TYR A 427 17.02 -27.73 13.51
N GLU A 428 17.75 -28.75 13.94
CA GLU A 428 17.23 -30.10 14.19
C GLU A 428 16.84 -30.22 15.66
N VAL A 429 15.64 -30.72 15.89
CA VAL A 429 15.09 -30.99 17.22
C VAL A 429 15.55 -32.38 17.63
N ILE A 430 16.40 -32.46 18.64
CA ILE A 430 16.86 -33.73 19.21
C ILE A 430 15.84 -34.16 20.27
N PRO A 431 15.11 -35.27 20.09
CA PRO A 431 14.32 -35.86 21.17
C PRO A 431 15.27 -36.33 22.28
N GLU A 432 14.93 -36.06 23.53
CA GLU A 432 15.70 -36.56 24.68
C GLU A 432 15.68 -38.08 24.81
#